data_AF-A0AA43TKB8-F1
#
_entry.id   AF-A0AA43TKB8-F1
#
_cell.length_a   1.000
_cell.length_b   1.000
_cell.length_c   1.000
_cell.angle_alpha   90.00
_cell.angle_beta   90.00
_cell.angle_gamma   90.00
#
_symmetry.space_group_name_H-M   'P 1'
#
loop_
_entity.id
_entity.type
_entity.pdbx_description
1 polymer ?
#
loop_
_entity_poly.entity_id
_entity_poly.type
_entity_poly.pdbx_seq_one_letter_code
_entity_poly.pdbx_strand_id
1 'polypeptide(L)' 'MSEYTPTGKPSRYRAKLDTLSDIKREMSKVYRESRSGLSDVQDSTKQIWMLQAIGKLIVDSELEERIAKLENNL' A
#
# COMPACT_ATOMS: atom_id res chain seq x y z
N MET A 1 -11.86 41.56 2.88
CA MET A 1 -11.32 40.29 2.36
C MET A 1 -11.30 39.32 3.55
N SER A 2 -12.21 38.34 3.60
CA SER A 2 -12.25 37.39 4.72
C SER A 2 -11.14 36.36 4.54
N GLU A 3 -10.21 36.28 5.48
CA GLU A 3 -9.20 35.20 5.51
C GLU A 3 -9.90 33.86 5.74
N TYR A 4 -9.77 32.94 4.79
CA TYR A 4 -10.15 31.54 4.98
C TYR A 4 -8.96 30.81 5.62
N THR A 5 -9.07 30.48 6.90
CA THR A 5 -8.16 29.54 7.55
C THR A 5 -8.84 28.16 7.56
N PRO A 6 -8.31 27.14 6.86
CA PRO A 6 -8.91 25.81 6.89
C PRO A 6 -8.79 25.22 8.30
N THR A 7 -9.92 25.12 8.99
CA THR A 7 -10.04 24.52 10.33
C THR A 7 -10.10 23.00 10.22
N GLY A 8 -8.94 22.33 10.29
CA GLY A 8 -8.88 20.88 10.49
C GLY A 8 -7.49 20.31 10.23
N LYS A 9 -6.87 19.69 11.24
CA LYS A 9 -5.66 18.87 11.00
C LYS A 9 -6.00 17.80 9.97
N PRO A 10 -5.19 17.61 8.91
CA PRO A 10 -5.46 16.56 7.93
C PRO A 10 -5.47 15.20 8.67
N SER A 11 -6.60 14.50 8.58
CA SER A 11 -6.71 13.14 9.09
C SER A 11 -5.71 12.28 8.35
N ARG A 12 -4.81 11.60 9.08
CA ARG A 12 -3.81 10.72 8.46
C ARG A 12 -4.55 9.56 7.79
N TYR A 13 -4.42 9.45 6.47
CA TYR A 13 -4.89 8.27 5.76
C TYR A 13 -4.06 7.07 6.20
N ARG A 14 -4.69 6.11 6.89
CA ARG A 14 -4.05 4.90 7.38
C ARG A 14 -4.56 3.70 6.60
N ALA A 15 -3.94 3.42 5.46
CA ALA A 15 -4.16 2.15 4.78
C ALA A 15 -3.58 1.02 5.64
N LYS A 16 -4.38 -0.03 5.88
CA LYS A 16 -3.85 -1.29 6.41
C LYS A 16 -3.05 -1.97 5.30
N LEU A 17 -1.85 -2.47 5.61
CA LEU A 17 -0.90 -3.04 4.64
C LEU A 17 -0.24 -4.33 5.18
N ASP A 18 -0.88 -5.01 6.13
CA ASP A 18 -0.28 -6.14 6.86
C ASP A 18 -0.31 -7.45 6.07
N THR A 19 -1.16 -7.55 5.03
CA THR A 19 -1.38 -8.77 4.25
C THR A 19 -1.35 -8.49 2.75
N LEU A 20 -1.09 -9.52 1.93
CA LEU A 20 -1.22 -9.40 0.47
C LEU A 20 -2.63 -8.99 0.01
N SER A 21 -3.66 -9.38 0.77
CA SER A 21 -5.05 -8.96 0.49
C SER A 21 -5.25 -7.46 0.71
N ASP A 22 -4.66 -6.93 1.78
CA ASP A 22 -4.65 -5.50 2.08
C ASP A 22 -3.93 -4.70 0.98
N ILE A 23 -2.74 -5.17 0.56
CA ILE A 23 -1.99 -4.59 -0.55
C ILE A 23 -2.79 -4.62 -1.85
N LYS A 24 -3.39 -5.76 -2.19
CA LYS A 24 -4.24 -5.91 -3.39
C LYS A 24 -5.40 -4.92 -3.39
N ARG A 25 -6.04 -4.70 -2.24
CA ARG A 25 -7.15 -3.75 -2.10
C ARG A 25 -6.68 -2.32 -2.43
N GLU A 26 -5.56 -1.89 -1.86
CA GLU A 26 -5.02 -0.54 -2.12
C GLU A 26 -4.55 -0.40 -3.57
N MET A 27 -3.88 -1.40 -4.14
CA MET A 27 -3.50 -1.38 -5.56
C MET A 27 -4.72 -1.26 -6.48
N SER A 28 -5.79 -1.98 -6.16
CA SER A 28 -7.06 -1.91 -6.91
C SER A 28 -7.71 -0.54 -6.81
N LYS A 29 -7.58 0.13 -5.65
CA LYS A 29 -8.05 1.51 -5.46
C LYS A 29 -7.26 2.49 -6.33
N VAL A 30 -5.93 2.45 -6.26
CA VAL A 30 -5.05 3.31 -7.07
C VAL A 30 -5.33 3.14 -8.56
N TYR A 31 -5.52 1.90 -9.03
CA TYR A 31 -5.89 1.64 -10.42
C TYR A 31 -7.21 2.32 -10.81
N ARG A 32 -8.25 2.18 -9.99
CA ARG A 32 -9.56 2.81 -10.27
C ARG A 32 -9.47 4.33 -10.28
N GLU A 33 -8.77 4.93 -9.31
CA GLU A 33 -8.60 6.39 -9.21
C GLU A 33 -7.81 6.95 -10.40
N SER A 34 -6.75 6.26 -10.83
CA SER A 34 -6.01 6.64 -12.03
C SER A 34 -6.87 6.50 -13.28
N ARG A 35 -7.63 5.41 -13.41
CA ARG A 35 -8.49 5.15 -14.57
C ARG A 35 -9.65 6.15 -14.67
N SER A 36 -10.15 6.65 -13.55
CA SER A 36 -11.18 7.68 -13.51
C SER A 36 -10.62 9.11 -13.61
N GLY A 37 -9.30 9.28 -13.71
CA GLY A 37 -8.66 10.60 -13.79
C GLY A 37 -8.68 11.38 -12.47
N LEU A 38 -8.98 10.72 -11.35
CA LEU A 38 -8.96 11.33 -10.01
C LEU A 38 -7.53 11.49 -9.46
N SER A 39 -6.58 10.73 -10.01
CA SER A 39 -5.16 10.81 -9.70
C SER A 39 -4.33 10.77 -10.99
N ASP A 40 -3.20 11.47 -11.00
CA ASP A 40 -2.27 11.43 -12.12
C ASP A 40 -1.69 10.01 -12.30
N VAL A 41 -1.49 9.61 -13.55
CA VAL A 41 -1.02 8.26 -13.89
C VAL A 41 0.41 8.05 -13.38
N GLN A 42 1.30 9.05 -13.49
CA GLN A 42 2.68 8.92 -13.05
C GLN A 42 2.78 8.76 -11.53
N ASP A 43 2.00 9.52 -10.78
CA ASP A 43 1.96 9.40 -9.33
C ASP A 43 1.32 8.08 -8.88
N SER A 44 0.28 7.64 -9.59
CA SER A 44 -0.34 6.33 -9.37
C SER A 44 0.64 5.18 -9.62
N THR A 45 1.50 5.27 -10.64
CA THR A 45 2.55 4.28 -10.90
C THR A 45 3.54 4.19 -9.74
N LYS A 46 3.98 5.33 -9.18
CA LYS A 46 4.89 5.35 -8.02
C LYS A 46 4.24 4.69 -6.80
N GLN A 47 2.96 4.96 -6.57
CA GLN A 47 2.20 4.34 -5.47
C GLN A 47 2.10 2.82 -5.64
N ILE A 48 1.77 2.34 -6.85
CA ILE A 48 1.75 0.90 -7.16
C ILE A 48 3.11 0.25 -6.90
N TRP A 49 4.21 0.90 -7.30
CA TRP A 49 5.55 0.37 -7.08
C TRP A 49 5.87 0.23 -5.58
N MET A 50 5.52 1.23 -4.76
CA MET A 50 5.70 1.14 -3.30
C MET A 50 4.88 -0.01 -2.70
N LEU A 51 3.63 -0.18 -3.14
CA LEU A 51 2.76 -1.28 -2.70
C LEU A 51 3.32 -2.65 -3.10
N GLN A 52 3.89 -2.78 -4.30
CA GLN A 52 4.56 -4.01 -4.75
C GLN A 52 5.79 -4.34 -3.90
N ALA A 53 6.61 -3.33 -3.54
CA ALA A 53 7.77 -3.52 -2.68
C ALA A 53 7.36 -4.06 -1.30
N ILE A 54 6.28 -3.53 -0.72
CA ILE A 54 5.73 -4.04 0.55
C ILE A 54 5.21 -5.47 0.39
N GLY A 55 4.46 -5.74 -0.69
CA GLY A 55 3.98 -7.10 -0.98
C GLY A 55 5.11 -8.12 -1.09
N LYS A 56 6.24 -7.75 -1.70
CA LYS A 56 7.44 -8.58 -1.75
C LYS A 56 8.00 -8.88 -0.35
N LEU A 57 8.14 -7.86 0.50
CA LEU A 57 8.64 -8.05 1.87
C LEU A 57 7.77 -8.99 2.70
N ILE A 58 6.45 -8.92 2.54
CA ILE A 58 5.52 -9.85 3.21
C ILE A 58 5.80 -11.29 2.76
N VAL A 59 5.91 -11.51 1.44
CA VAL A 59 6.19 -12.85 0.90
C VAL A 59 7.56 -13.36 1.34
N ASP A 60 8.59 -12.52 1.27
CA ASP A 60 9.95 -12.89 1.69
C ASP A 60 9.96 -13.32 3.17
N SER A 61 9.28 -12.56 4.04
CA SER A 61 9.16 -12.89 5.47
C SER A 61 8.38 -14.19 5.72
N GLU A 62 7.26 -14.42 5.02
CA GLU A 62 6.49 -15.66 5.13
C GLU A 62 7.30 -16.88 4.64
N LEU A 63 8.11 -16.71 3.59
CA LEU A 63 8.99 -17.75 3.08
C LEU A 63 10.13 -18.07 4.05
N GLU A 64 10.78 -17.05 4.62
CA GLU A 64 11.79 -17.22 5.66
C GLU A 64 11.24 -18.03 6.86
N GLU A 65 10.03 -17.71 7.33
CA GLU A 65 9.40 -18.44 8.43
C GLU A 65 9.15 -19.91 8.08
N ARG A 66 8.69 -20.17 6.84
CA ARG A 66 8.44 -21.53 6.35
C ARG A 66 9.72 -22.33 6.18
N ILE A 67 10.78 -21.70 5.67
CA ILE A 67 12.10 -22.32 5.53
C ILE A 67 12.66 -22.68 6.90
N ALA A 68 12.64 -21.74 7.85
CA ALA A 68 13.10 -21.99 9.22
C ALA A 68 12.36 -23.16 9.88
N LYS A 69 11.05 -23.31 9.64
CA LYS A 69 10.28 -24.48 10.13
C LYS A 69 10.74 -25.79 9.48
N LEU A 70 11.11 -25.78 8.21
CA LEU A 70 11.62 -26.98 7.53
C LEU A 70 13.02 -27.34 8.02
N GLU A 71 13.90 -26.37 8.15
CA GLU A 71 15.28 -26.55 8.63
C GLU A 71 15.35 -27.03 10.07
N ASN A 72 14.45 -26.57 10.95
CA ASN A 72 14.37 -27.04 12.34
C ASN A 72 13.75 -28.45 12.50
N ASN A 73 13.16 -29.00 11.43
CA ASN A 73 12.56 -30.34 11.42
C ASN A 73 13.46 -31.39 10.71
N LEU A 74 14.67 -30.99 10.27
CA LEU A 74 15.70 -31.81 9.63
C LEU A 74 16.79 -32.20 10.64
#